data_AF-A0ABD0S4B4-F1
#
_entry.id   AF-A0ABD0S4B4-F1
#
_cell.length_a   1.000
_cell.length_b   1.000
_cell.length_c   1.000
_cell.angle_alpha   90.00
_cell.angle_beta   90.00
_cell.angle_gamma   90.00
#
_symmetry.space_group_name_H-M   'P 1'
#
loop_
_entity.id
_entity.type
_entity.pdbx_description
1 polymer ?
#
loop_
_entity_poly.entity_id
_entity_poly.type
_entity_poly.pdbx_seq_one_letter_code
_entity_poly.pdbx_strand_id
1 'polypeptide(L)'
;MKVRPCHVPCITVSCMNIAIDEYAEHTRQTRNVSVEELVSISQSACTAGDVARMSRVIVDKLALAKGCRYVSVLDWARLLWRLVAGAARELGVTPPVCQESELLNLVEIAACDAACANARASELALVLVFHKLEQQLVEWSRDGTGVPEDAYYLYDFAAQLQAHCHMSDASLVATRNRVRLVLSRYEARCAAPHRQRLVWRLSERTLKVLRPTDRLGSLLPTIEEQHFAVDSTPTRNRSGSESSESEDMSDWPRSPVLPVYCDN
;
A
#
# COMPACT_ATOMS: atom_id res chain seq x y z
N MET A 1 8.02 -16.90 11.64
CA MET A 1 8.58 -17.88 10.69
C MET A 1 10.00 -17.45 10.36
N LYS A 2 11.02 -18.32 10.48
CA LYS A 2 12.35 -17.98 9.95
C LYS A 2 12.30 -18.20 8.44
N VAL A 3 12.47 -17.13 7.68
CA VAL A 3 12.32 -17.12 6.22
C VAL A 3 13.63 -16.63 5.61
N ARG A 4 14.12 -17.33 4.58
CA ARG A 4 15.24 -16.85 3.78
C ARG A 4 14.74 -15.73 2.85
N PRO A 5 15.50 -14.64 2.65
CA PRO A 5 15.07 -13.51 1.81
C PRO A 5 14.56 -13.91 0.42
N CYS A 6 15.17 -14.93 -0.20
CA CYS A 6 14.77 -15.44 -1.52
C CYS A 6 13.33 -16.00 -1.58
N HIS A 7 12.72 -16.37 -0.45
CA HIS A 7 11.36 -16.90 -0.40
C HIS A 7 10.31 -15.84 -0.09
N VAL A 8 10.70 -14.63 0.31
CA VAL A 8 9.77 -13.55 0.66
C VAL A 8 8.82 -13.21 -0.50
N PRO A 9 9.26 -13.08 -1.77
CA PRO A 9 8.35 -12.81 -2.88
C PRO A 9 7.25 -13.87 -3.04
N CYS A 10 7.62 -15.15 -2.99
CA CYS A 10 6.66 -16.25 -3.10
C CYS A 10 5.66 -16.26 -1.94
N ILE A 11 6.12 -15.94 -0.71
CA ILE A 11 5.25 -15.80 0.46
C ILE A 11 4.26 -14.65 0.24
N THR A 12 4.71 -13.49 -0.22
CA THR A 12 3.84 -12.34 -0.50
C THR A 12 2.75 -12.70 -1.52
N VAL A 13 3.13 -13.33 -2.63
CA VAL A 13 2.18 -13.78 -3.66
C VAL A 13 1.21 -14.81 -3.12
N SER A 14 1.67 -15.71 -2.25
CA SER A 14 0.82 -16.73 -1.62
C SER A 14 -0.16 -16.13 -0.61
N CYS A 15 0.26 -15.15 0.20
CA CYS A 15 -0.63 -14.37 1.06
C CYS A 15 -1.72 -13.67 0.23
N MET A 16 -1.35 -13.06 -0.90
CA MET A 16 -2.32 -12.43 -1.79
C MET A 16 -3.29 -13.46 -2.40
N ASN A 17 -2.80 -14.64 -2.81
CA ASN A 17 -3.67 -15.71 -3.30
C ASN A 17 -4.71 -16.13 -2.25
N ILE A 18 -4.28 -16.35 -1.01
CA ILE A 18 -5.19 -16.69 0.10
C ILE A 18 -6.21 -15.56 0.32
N ALA A 19 -5.77 -14.30 0.34
CA ALA A 19 -6.65 -13.16 0.55
C ALA A 19 -7.69 -12.99 -0.57
N ILE A 20 -7.34 -13.28 -1.83
CA ILE A 20 -8.28 -13.27 -2.96
C ILE A 20 -9.34 -14.35 -2.79
N ASP A 21 -8.94 -15.56 -2.41
CA ASP A 21 -9.87 -16.67 -2.18
C ASP A 21 -10.81 -16.34 -1.00
N GLU A 22 -10.27 -15.82 0.13
CA GLU A 22 -11.06 -15.39 1.29
C GLU A 22 -12.04 -14.26 0.93
N TYR A 23 -11.60 -13.27 0.14
CA TYR A 23 -12.45 -12.17 -0.31
C TYR A 23 -13.59 -12.65 -1.22
N ALA A 24 -13.31 -13.55 -2.15
CA ALA A 24 -14.31 -14.15 -3.04
C ALA A 24 -15.36 -14.93 -2.25
N GLU A 25 -14.93 -15.79 -1.32
CA GLU A 25 -15.83 -16.52 -0.41
C GLU A 25 -16.70 -15.56 0.43
N HIS A 26 -16.09 -14.52 1.01
CA HIS A 26 -16.79 -13.59 1.89
C HIS A 26 -17.83 -12.74 1.15
N THR A 27 -17.48 -12.24 -0.03
CA THR A 27 -18.37 -11.40 -0.85
C THR A 27 -19.35 -12.21 -1.68
N ARG A 28 -19.25 -13.55 -1.67
CA ARG A 28 -19.98 -14.47 -2.56
C ARG A 28 -19.80 -14.11 -4.04
N GLN A 29 -18.62 -13.62 -4.38
CA GLN A 29 -18.25 -13.30 -5.74
C GLN A 29 -17.30 -14.36 -6.27
N THR A 30 -17.30 -14.57 -7.58
CA THR A 30 -16.29 -15.41 -8.21
C THR A 30 -14.93 -14.73 -8.12
N ARG A 31 -13.91 -15.50 -7.78
CA ARG A 31 -12.51 -15.07 -7.91
C ARG A 31 -12.26 -14.50 -9.31
N ASN A 32 -11.61 -13.34 -9.36
CA ASN A 32 -11.41 -12.57 -10.58
C ASN A 32 -9.98 -12.62 -11.15
N VAL A 33 -9.01 -13.20 -10.41
CA VAL A 33 -7.60 -13.28 -10.83
C VAL A 33 -7.11 -14.70 -10.60
N SER A 34 -6.81 -15.47 -11.65
CA SER A 34 -6.26 -16.84 -11.54
C SER A 34 -4.87 -16.88 -10.86
N VAL A 35 -4.41 -18.07 -10.47
CA VAL A 35 -3.08 -18.22 -9.84
C VAL A 35 -1.99 -17.90 -10.85
N GLU A 36 -2.20 -18.30 -12.10
CA GLU A 36 -1.30 -18.07 -13.23
C GLU A 36 -1.16 -16.59 -13.55
N GLU A 37 -2.28 -15.84 -13.57
CA GLU A 37 -2.28 -14.39 -13.74
C GLU A 37 -1.57 -13.70 -12.57
N LEU A 38 -1.86 -14.12 -11.33
CA LEU A 38 -1.22 -13.55 -10.14
C LEU A 38 0.31 -13.74 -10.18
N VAL A 39 0.77 -14.94 -10.53
CA VAL A 39 2.20 -15.22 -10.73
C VAL A 39 2.78 -14.35 -11.84
N SER A 40 2.09 -14.24 -12.97
CA SER A 40 2.53 -13.43 -14.12
C SER A 40 2.68 -11.94 -13.78
N ILE A 41 1.71 -11.38 -13.06
CA ILE A 41 1.68 -9.97 -12.64
C ILE A 41 2.71 -9.69 -11.54
N SER A 42 2.94 -10.66 -10.64
CA SER A 42 3.88 -10.48 -9.51
C SER A 42 5.33 -10.29 -9.93
N GLN A 43 5.70 -10.77 -11.14
CA GLN A 43 7.09 -10.79 -11.63
C GLN A 43 8.07 -11.48 -10.67
N SER A 44 7.57 -12.30 -9.76
CA SER A 44 8.37 -13.14 -8.89
C SER A 44 8.80 -14.41 -9.62
N ALA A 45 9.91 -15.01 -9.19
CA ALA A 45 10.43 -16.24 -9.79
C ALA A 45 9.64 -17.51 -9.39
N CYS A 46 8.51 -17.38 -8.66
CA CYS A 46 7.75 -18.55 -8.21
C CYS A 46 6.80 -19.08 -9.28
N THR A 47 6.60 -20.39 -9.30
CA THR A 47 5.59 -21.03 -10.16
C THR A 47 4.21 -21.08 -9.48
N ALA A 48 3.14 -21.34 -10.24
CA ALA A 48 1.81 -21.59 -9.67
C ALA A 48 1.83 -22.76 -8.66
N GLY A 49 2.64 -23.79 -8.91
CA GLY A 49 2.85 -24.90 -7.97
C GLY A 49 3.51 -24.47 -6.66
N ASP A 50 4.49 -23.55 -6.72
CA ASP A 50 5.11 -22.99 -5.53
C ASP A 50 4.13 -22.17 -4.69
N VAL A 51 3.30 -21.34 -5.35
CA VAL A 51 2.23 -20.57 -4.68
C VAL A 51 1.24 -21.52 -4.02
N ALA A 52 0.75 -22.54 -4.72
CA ALA A 52 -0.18 -23.52 -4.16
C ALA A 52 0.41 -24.30 -2.96
N ARG A 53 1.71 -24.59 -2.98
CA ARG A 53 2.42 -25.25 -1.85
C ARG A 53 2.58 -24.28 -0.68
N MET A 54 3.05 -23.07 -0.94
CA MET A 54 3.33 -22.07 0.10
C MET A 54 2.03 -21.56 0.75
N SER A 55 0.95 -21.40 0.00
CA SER A 55 -0.37 -21.08 0.54
C SER A 55 -0.83 -22.10 1.58
N ARG A 56 -0.65 -23.41 1.32
CA ARG A 56 -0.94 -24.47 2.30
C ARG A 56 -0.10 -24.33 3.56
N VAL A 57 1.21 -24.11 3.41
CA VAL A 57 2.12 -23.89 4.55
C VAL A 57 1.67 -22.70 5.40
N ILE A 58 1.26 -21.59 4.77
CA ILE A 58 0.80 -20.40 5.48
C ILE A 58 -0.51 -20.68 6.23
N VAL A 59 -1.50 -21.27 5.57
CA VAL A 59 -2.79 -21.64 6.17
C VAL A 59 -2.59 -22.55 7.39
N ASP A 60 -1.75 -23.59 7.25
CA ASP A 60 -1.45 -24.53 8.33
C ASP A 60 -0.76 -23.84 9.51
N LYS A 61 0.19 -22.92 9.23
CA LYS A 61 0.96 -22.22 10.27
C LYS A 61 0.17 -21.16 11.01
N LEU A 62 -0.74 -20.49 10.32
CA LEU A 62 -1.64 -19.51 10.91
C LEU A 62 -2.89 -20.16 11.52
N ALA A 63 -3.05 -21.47 11.38
CA ALA A 63 -4.23 -22.23 11.79
C ALA A 63 -5.51 -21.54 11.33
N LEU A 64 -5.52 -21.04 10.08
CA LEU A 64 -6.66 -20.32 9.51
C LEU A 64 -7.84 -21.29 9.43
N ALA A 65 -8.77 -21.17 10.38
CA ALA A 65 -9.98 -21.96 10.40
C ALA A 65 -10.84 -21.57 9.19
N LYS A 66 -11.33 -22.57 8.46
CA LYS A 66 -12.22 -22.34 7.31
C LYS A 66 -13.45 -21.53 7.75
N GLY A 67 -13.76 -20.48 6.99
CA GLY A 67 -14.88 -19.58 7.29
C GLY A 67 -14.60 -18.53 8.37
N CYS A 68 -13.41 -18.51 8.98
CA CYS A 68 -13.00 -17.39 9.83
C CYS A 68 -12.46 -16.26 8.96
N ARG A 69 -12.98 -15.06 9.21
CA ARG A 69 -12.59 -13.84 8.50
C ARG A 69 -11.52 -13.09 9.28
N TYR A 70 -10.50 -12.60 8.58
CA TYR A 70 -9.58 -11.62 9.15
C TYR A 70 -10.26 -10.26 9.34
N VAL A 71 -10.20 -9.71 10.55
CA VAL A 71 -10.67 -8.34 10.83
C VAL A 71 -9.55 -7.37 10.48
N SER A 72 -9.74 -6.63 9.38
CA SER A 72 -8.74 -5.69 8.89
C SER A 72 -8.73 -4.36 9.65
N VAL A 73 -7.68 -3.57 9.45
CA VAL A 73 -7.60 -2.18 9.94
C VAL A 73 -8.79 -1.37 9.44
N LEU A 74 -9.19 -1.58 8.18
CA LEU A 74 -10.34 -0.91 7.58
C LEU A 74 -11.65 -1.27 8.26
N ASP A 75 -11.82 -2.52 8.69
CA ASP A 75 -13.03 -2.95 9.40
C ASP A 75 -13.15 -2.27 10.76
N TRP A 76 -12.04 -2.19 11.50
CA TRP A 76 -11.96 -1.42 12.72
C TRP A 76 -12.22 0.07 12.47
N ALA A 77 -11.63 0.64 11.42
CA ALA A 77 -11.78 2.06 11.13
C ALA A 77 -13.22 2.41 10.75
N ARG A 78 -13.89 1.57 9.95
CA ARG A 78 -15.33 1.70 9.64
C ARG A 78 -16.19 1.61 10.89
N LEU A 79 -15.92 0.65 11.77
CA LEU A 79 -16.65 0.48 13.02
C LEU A 79 -16.51 1.72 13.92
N LEU A 80 -15.27 2.11 14.21
CA LEU A 80 -14.96 3.24 15.09
C LEU A 80 -15.51 4.55 14.51
N TRP A 81 -15.37 4.78 13.20
CA TRP A 81 -15.93 5.95 12.54
C TRP A 81 -17.46 6.02 12.65
N ARG A 82 -18.15 4.89 12.47
CA ARG A 82 -19.62 4.83 12.63
C ARG A 82 -20.06 5.12 14.07
N LEU A 83 -19.29 4.67 15.07
CA LEU A 83 -19.56 4.98 16.47
C LEU A 83 -19.41 6.48 16.74
N VAL A 84 -18.32 7.09 16.27
CA VAL A 84 -18.09 8.54 16.42
C VAL A 84 -19.13 9.36 15.68
N ALA A 85 -19.47 9.01 14.43
CA ALA A 85 -20.53 9.67 13.68
C ALA A 85 -21.92 9.47 14.31
N GLY A 86 -22.13 8.37 15.02
CA GLY A 86 -23.31 8.14 15.86
C GLY A 86 -23.35 9.10 17.04
N ALA A 87 -22.25 9.20 17.79
CA ALA A 87 -22.12 10.12 18.92
C ALA A 87 -22.34 11.59 18.50
N ALA A 88 -21.81 12.01 17.34
CA ALA A 88 -22.05 13.35 16.81
C ALA A 88 -23.54 13.64 16.58
N ARG A 89 -24.30 12.68 16.06
CA ARG A 89 -25.75 12.82 15.86
C ARG A 89 -26.51 12.96 17.17
N GLU A 90 -26.13 12.20 18.21
CA GLU A 90 -26.74 12.31 19.55
C GLU A 90 -26.41 13.65 20.22
N LEU A 91 -25.23 14.19 19.97
CA LEU A 91 -24.79 15.50 20.49
C LEU A 91 -25.34 16.69 19.68
N GLY A 92 -26.05 16.46 18.57
CA GLY A 92 -26.52 17.54 17.69
C GLY A 92 -25.40 18.24 16.91
N VAL A 93 -24.18 17.68 16.91
CA VAL A 93 -23.04 18.19 16.14
C VAL A 93 -23.14 17.65 14.71
N THR A 94 -22.78 18.46 13.71
CA THR A 94 -22.64 17.97 12.34
C THR A 94 -21.68 16.77 12.33
N PRO A 95 -22.12 15.58 11.89
CA PRO A 95 -21.26 14.41 11.93
C PRO A 95 -20.03 14.66 11.05
N PRO A 96 -18.84 14.26 11.52
CA PRO A 96 -17.62 14.46 10.74
C PRO A 96 -17.78 13.76 9.40
N VAL A 97 -17.48 14.48 8.32
CA VAL A 97 -17.63 13.95 6.97
C VAL A 97 -16.33 13.25 6.60
N CYS A 98 -16.44 11.97 6.23
CA CYS A 98 -15.34 11.24 5.61
C CYS A 98 -15.92 10.31 4.57
N GLN A 99 -15.50 10.50 3.32
CA GLN A 99 -15.83 9.54 2.27
C GLN A 99 -15.11 8.22 2.54
N GLU A 100 -15.77 7.11 2.24
CA GLU A 100 -15.17 5.79 2.44
C GLU A 100 -13.84 5.63 1.68
N SER A 101 -13.72 6.24 0.51
CA SER A 101 -12.50 6.31 -0.30
C SER A 101 -11.33 7.00 0.41
N GLU A 102 -11.58 8.03 1.22
CA GLU A 102 -10.54 8.72 1.98
C GLU A 102 -10.01 7.84 3.11
N LEU A 103 -10.91 7.14 3.82
CA LEU A 103 -10.52 6.24 4.88
C LEU A 103 -9.72 5.05 4.32
N LEU A 104 -10.17 4.51 3.18
CA LEU A 104 -9.45 3.49 2.41
C LEU A 104 -8.03 3.95 2.08
N ASN A 105 -7.88 5.14 1.49
CA ASN A 105 -6.59 5.70 1.10
C ASN A 105 -5.66 5.85 2.32
N LEU A 106 -6.16 6.38 3.45
CA LEU A 106 -5.36 6.48 4.68
C LEU A 106 -4.87 5.10 5.17
N VAL A 107 -5.74 4.09 5.14
CA VAL A 107 -5.36 2.72 5.51
C VAL A 107 -4.32 2.16 4.53
N GLU A 108 -4.47 2.38 3.23
CA GLU A 108 -3.51 1.95 2.21
C GLU A 108 -2.14 2.59 2.42
N ILE A 109 -2.09 3.91 2.65
CA ILE A 109 -0.83 4.63 2.92
C ILE A 109 -0.15 4.04 4.16
N ALA A 110 -0.90 3.85 5.25
CA ALA A 110 -0.35 3.32 6.49
C ALA A 110 0.08 1.85 6.34
N ALA A 111 -0.71 1.00 5.69
CA ALA A 111 -0.42 -0.43 5.53
C ALA A 111 0.80 -0.70 4.63
N CYS A 112 1.14 0.25 3.74
CA CYS A 112 2.35 0.18 2.91
C CYS A 112 3.66 0.42 3.69
N ASP A 113 3.60 0.91 4.94
CA ASP A 113 4.75 1.05 5.82
C ASP A 113 4.81 -0.09 6.84
N ALA A 114 5.96 -0.76 6.94
CA ALA A 114 6.12 -1.92 7.82
C ALA A 114 5.95 -1.58 9.32
N ALA A 115 6.31 -0.38 9.76
CA ALA A 115 6.15 0.00 11.17
C ALA A 115 4.67 0.24 11.52
N CYS A 116 3.89 0.78 10.59
CA CYS A 116 2.44 0.90 10.70
C CYS A 116 1.73 -0.46 10.58
N ALA A 117 2.10 -1.30 9.61
CA ALA A 117 1.51 -2.62 9.41
C ALA A 117 1.69 -3.58 10.62
N ASN A 118 2.72 -3.36 11.43
CA ASN A 118 2.98 -4.10 12.67
C ASN A 118 2.23 -3.55 13.91
N ALA A 119 1.53 -2.43 13.79
CA ALA A 119 0.68 -1.93 14.88
C ALA A 119 -0.58 -2.81 15.03
N ARG A 120 -1.22 -2.79 16.21
CA ARG A 120 -2.50 -3.48 16.37
C ARG A 120 -3.53 -2.82 15.46
N ALA A 121 -4.30 -3.62 14.73
CA ALA A 121 -5.24 -3.12 13.73
C ALA A 121 -6.25 -2.11 14.31
N SER A 122 -6.73 -2.35 15.53
CA SER A 122 -7.64 -1.47 16.26
C SER A 122 -7.00 -0.14 16.66
N GLU A 123 -5.71 -0.15 17.05
CA GLU A 123 -4.97 1.07 17.40
C GLU A 123 -4.69 1.92 16.18
N LEU A 124 -4.23 1.29 15.09
CA LEU A 124 -4.01 1.98 13.84
C LEU A 124 -5.31 2.61 13.34
N ALA A 125 -6.42 1.88 13.38
CA ALA A 125 -7.73 2.39 13.02
C ALA A 125 -8.15 3.59 13.88
N LEU A 126 -7.99 3.51 15.21
CA LEU A 126 -8.36 4.61 16.10
C LEU A 126 -7.49 5.86 15.87
N VAL A 127 -6.19 5.68 15.61
CA VAL A 127 -5.28 6.79 15.22
C VAL A 127 -5.75 7.45 13.93
N LEU A 128 -6.19 6.68 12.93
CA LEU A 128 -6.73 7.25 11.69
C LEU A 128 -8.05 8.00 11.93
N VAL A 129 -8.90 7.52 12.84
CA VAL A 129 -10.12 8.24 13.26
C VAL A 129 -9.76 9.55 13.94
N PHE A 130 -8.83 9.56 14.90
CA PHE A 130 -8.34 10.80 15.52
C PHE A 130 -7.79 11.77 14.48
N HIS A 131 -6.98 11.28 13.53
CA HIS A 131 -6.46 12.11 12.44
C HIS A 131 -7.57 12.76 11.61
N LYS A 132 -8.66 12.03 11.31
CA LYS A 132 -9.81 12.60 10.61
C LYS A 132 -10.60 13.59 11.45
N LEU A 133 -10.76 13.36 12.75
CA LEU A 133 -11.37 14.33 13.66
C LEU A 133 -10.53 15.62 13.76
N GLU A 134 -9.19 15.51 13.70
CA GLU A 134 -8.29 16.67 13.69
C GLU A 134 -8.47 17.51 12.42
N GLN A 135 -8.61 16.86 11.27
CA GLN A 135 -8.91 17.54 10.01
C GLN A 135 -10.24 18.28 10.05
N GLN A 136 -11.30 17.63 10.54
CA GLN A 136 -12.63 18.24 10.66
C GLN A 136 -12.66 19.44 11.62
N LEU A 137 -11.93 19.35 12.73
CA LEU A 137 -11.79 20.48 13.67
C LEU A 137 -11.14 21.70 13.01
N VAL A 138 -10.09 21.47 12.19
CA VAL A 138 -9.42 22.54 11.43
C VAL A 138 -10.36 23.14 10.38
N GLU A 139 -11.19 22.32 9.73
CA GLU A 139 -12.19 22.79 8.77
C GLU A 139 -13.24 23.70 9.45
N TRP A 140 -13.85 23.26 10.56
CA TRP A 140 -14.78 24.11 11.31
C TRP A 140 -14.15 25.41 11.81
N SER A 141 -12.87 25.37 12.20
CA SER A 141 -12.16 26.59 12.57
C SER A 141 -11.96 27.56 11.41
N ARG A 142 -11.94 27.09 10.15
CA ARG A 142 -11.75 27.92 8.95
C ARG A 142 -13.07 28.52 8.43
N ASP A 143 -14.19 27.85 8.68
CA ASP A 143 -15.52 28.27 8.20
C ASP A 143 -16.06 29.54 8.88
N GLY A 144 -15.33 30.10 9.86
CA GLY A 144 -15.62 31.40 10.46
C GLY A 144 -16.79 31.41 11.46
N THR A 145 -17.54 30.31 11.55
CA THR A 145 -18.61 30.07 12.53
C THR A 145 -18.10 29.63 13.90
N GLY A 146 -16.79 29.32 13.99
CA GLY A 146 -16.17 28.77 15.19
C GLY A 146 -16.40 27.27 15.32
N VAL A 147 -15.53 26.61 16.09
CA VAL A 147 -15.69 25.19 16.42
C VAL A 147 -16.87 25.04 17.38
N PRO A 148 -17.87 24.18 17.10
CA PRO A 148 -18.92 23.86 18.07
C PRO A 148 -18.29 23.33 19.36
N GLU A 149 -18.65 23.86 20.54
CA GLU A 149 -18.09 23.38 21.81
C GLU A 149 -18.30 21.87 21.99
N ASP A 150 -19.45 21.36 21.54
CA ASP A 150 -19.80 19.95 21.62
C ASP A 150 -18.93 19.05 20.72
N ALA A 151 -18.19 19.62 19.76
CA ALA A 151 -17.26 18.87 18.92
C ALA A 151 -16.08 18.29 19.74
N TYR A 152 -15.68 18.94 20.83
CA TYR A 152 -14.62 18.42 21.70
C TYR A 152 -15.04 17.13 22.40
N TYR A 153 -16.34 16.93 22.67
CA TYR A 153 -16.84 15.68 23.23
C TYR A 153 -16.67 14.47 22.28
N LEU A 154 -16.47 14.69 20.98
CA LEU A 154 -16.15 13.61 20.04
C LEU A 154 -14.74 13.04 20.30
N TYR A 155 -13.81 13.87 20.76
CA TYR A 155 -12.48 13.40 21.18
C TYR A 155 -12.55 12.63 22.48
N ASP A 156 -13.33 13.12 23.44
CA ASP A 156 -13.56 12.42 24.70
C ASP A 156 -14.23 11.07 24.45
N PHE A 157 -15.20 11.01 23.54
CA PHE A 157 -15.83 9.77 23.11
C PHE A 157 -14.82 8.81 22.46
N ALA A 158 -13.97 9.28 21.55
CA ALA A 158 -12.90 8.46 20.97
C ALA A 158 -11.87 7.98 22.03
N ALA A 159 -11.58 8.79 23.05
CA ALA A 159 -10.76 8.40 24.19
C ALA A 159 -11.45 7.36 25.09
N GLN A 160 -12.77 7.42 25.23
CA GLN A 160 -13.54 6.34 25.87
C GLN A 160 -13.46 5.05 25.06
N LEU A 161 -13.54 5.12 23.71
CA LEU A 161 -13.35 3.94 22.86
C LEU A 161 -11.95 3.32 23.05
N GLN A 162 -10.90 4.15 23.17
CA GLN A 162 -9.57 3.69 23.54
C GLN A 162 -9.60 2.89 24.85
N ALA A 163 -10.22 3.43 25.91
CA ALA A 163 -10.30 2.78 27.22
C ALA A 163 -11.09 1.46 27.16
N HIS A 164 -12.23 1.45 26.47
CA HIS A 164 -13.07 0.27 26.30
C HIS A 164 -12.40 -0.84 25.49
N CYS A 165 -11.53 -0.48 24.55
CA CYS A 165 -10.74 -1.43 23.78
C CYS A 165 -9.41 -1.82 24.46
N HIS A 166 -9.17 -1.37 25.69
CA HIS A 166 -7.94 -1.63 26.45
C HIS A 166 -6.66 -1.27 25.65
N MET A 167 -6.70 -0.15 24.93
CA MET A 167 -5.55 0.38 24.20
C MET A 167 -4.72 1.27 25.13
N SER A 168 -3.40 1.09 25.15
CA SER A 168 -2.52 1.87 26.03
C SER A 168 -2.17 3.22 25.39
N ASP A 169 -2.01 4.26 26.22
CA ASP A 169 -1.58 5.58 25.73
C ASP A 169 -0.23 5.49 25.01
N ALA A 170 0.73 4.74 25.57
CA ALA A 170 2.07 4.60 25.01
C ALA A 170 2.05 3.98 23.61
N SER A 171 1.25 2.94 23.39
CA SER A 171 1.13 2.27 22.09
C SER A 171 0.37 3.13 21.07
N LEU A 172 -0.67 3.84 21.49
CA LEU A 172 -1.39 4.77 20.60
C LEU A 172 -0.52 5.97 20.20
N VAL A 173 0.22 6.57 21.13
CA VAL A 173 1.18 7.65 20.82
C VAL A 173 2.26 7.15 19.87
N ALA A 174 2.81 5.96 20.10
CA ALA A 174 3.80 5.38 19.19
C ALA A 174 3.23 5.14 17.79
N THR A 175 1.99 4.63 17.70
CA THR A 175 1.29 4.40 16.42
C THR A 175 0.99 5.72 15.71
N ARG A 176 0.53 6.74 16.45
CA ARG A 176 0.27 8.10 15.94
C ARG A 176 1.53 8.72 15.34
N ASN A 177 2.67 8.61 16.02
CA ASN A 177 3.93 9.14 15.52
C ASN A 177 4.38 8.45 14.22
N ARG A 178 4.18 7.13 14.10
CA ARG A 178 4.47 6.38 12.87
C ARG A 178 3.56 6.83 11.73
N VAL A 179 2.25 6.89 11.97
CA VAL A 179 1.27 7.34 10.97
C VAL A 179 1.59 8.74 10.46
N ARG A 180 1.89 9.69 11.36
CA ARG A 180 2.28 11.07 10.98
C ARG A 180 3.50 11.09 10.06
N LEU A 181 4.53 10.30 10.39
CA LEU A 181 5.74 10.21 9.57
C LEU A 181 5.46 9.63 8.17
N VAL A 182 4.62 8.60 8.09
CA VAL A 182 4.29 7.95 6.82
C VAL A 182 3.43 8.88 5.96
N LEU A 183 2.41 9.51 6.54
CA LEU A 183 1.57 10.48 5.85
C LEU A 183 2.39 11.67 5.34
N SER A 184 3.27 12.25 6.15
CA SER A 184 4.10 13.39 5.71
C SER A 184 5.01 13.02 4.54
N ARG A 185 5.56 11.81 4.52
CA ARG A 185 6.38 11.31 3.40
C ARG A 185 5.56 11.09 2.14
N TYR A 186 4.34 10.55 2.30
CA TYR A 186 3.42 10.33 1.19
C TYR A 186 2.98 11.65 0.56
N GLU A 187 2.58 12.63 1.39
CA GLU A 187 2.19 13.97 0.94
C GLU A 187 3.33 14.71 0.26
N ALA A 188 4.55 14.60 0.79
CA ALA A 188 5.76 15.15 0.17
C ALA A 188 6.22 14.41 -1.09
N ARG A 189 5.51 13.33 -1.49
CA ARG A 189 5.86 12.46 -2.63
C ARG A 189 7.30 11.99 -2.57
N CYS A 190 7.80 11.71 -1.37
CA CYS A 190 9.15 11.23 -1.17
C CYS A 190 9.37 9.94 -1.97
N ALA A 191 10.53 9.81 -2.62
CA ALA A 191 10.87 8.59 -3.32
C ALA A 191 10.83 7.40 -2.34
N ALA A 192 10.19 6.30 -2.77
CA ALA A 192 10.19 5.08 -1.98
C ALA A 192 11.64 4.62 -1.76
N PRO A 193 12.02 4.26 -0.52
CA PRO A 193 13.38 3.83 -0.21
C PRO A 193 13.73 2.51 -0.90
N HIS A 194 12.72 1.68 -1.20
CA HIS A 194 12.88 0.43 -1.92
C HIS A 194 12.31 0.54 -3.33
N ARG A 195 13.13 0.24 -4.35
CA ARG A 195 12.71 0.25 -5.76
C ARG A 195 12.63 -1.18 -6.27
N GLN A 196 11.42 -1.70 -6.48
CA GLN A 196 11.25 -2.85 -7.35
C GLN A 196 11.41 -2.41 -8.80
N ARG A 197 12.24 -3.12 -9.56
CA ARG A 197 12.35 -2.92 -11.00
C ARG A 197 11.13 -3.55 -11.66
N LEU A 198 10.03 -2.79 -11.72
CA LEU A 198 8.84 -3.20 -12.45
C LEU A 198 9.16 -3.23 -13.94
N VAL A 199 8.98 -4.39 -14.56
CA VAL A 199 9.07 -4.54 -16.01
C VAL A 199 7.66 -4.48 -16.58
N TRP A 200 7.43 -3.60 -17.55
CA TRP A 200 6.14 -3.57 -18.24
C TRP A 200 5.97 -4.85 -19.05
N ARG A 201 5.04 -5.71 -18.62
CA ARG A 201 4.59 -6.86 -19.41
C ARG A 201 3.37 -6.46 -20.22
N LEU A 202 3.55 -6.38 -21.53
CA LEU A 202 2.49 -6.09 -22.47
C LEU A 202 1.67 -7.37 -22.71
N SER A 203 0.35 -7.24 -22.81
CA SER A 203 -0.48 -8.36 -23.27
C SER A 203 -0.08 -8.75 -24.69
N GLU A 204 -0.27 -10.01 -25.10
CA GLU A 204 0.01 -10.40 -26.50
C GLU A 204 -0.73 -9.52 -27.52
N ARG A 205 -1.98 -9.15 -27.21
CA ARG A 205 -2.77 -8.25 -28.06
C ARG A 205 -2.10 -6.88 -28.18
N THR A 206 -1.67 -6.30 -27.07
CA THR A 206 -0.97 -5.02 -27.06
C THR A 206 0.38 -5.13 -27.76
N LEU A 207 1.14 -6.19 -27.52
CA LEU A 207 2.45 -6.44 -28.12
C LEU A 207 2.36 -6.61 -29.64
N LYS A 208 1.30 -7.24 -30.15
CA LYS A 208 1.02 -7.37 -31.60
C LYS A 208 0.62 -6.05 -32.27
N VAL A 209 0.03 -5.12 -31.52
CA VAL A 209 -0.41 -3.80 -32.02
C VAL A 209 0.70 -2.75 -31.91
N LEU A 210 1.54 -2.85 -30.88
CA LEU A 210 2.71 -2.01 -30.74
C LEU A 210 3.70 -2.35 -31.85
N ARG A 211 4.02 -1.35 -32.68
CA ARG A 211 5.13 -1.48 -33.62
C ARG A 211 6.40 -1.75 -32.81
N PRO A 212 7.30 -2.64 -33.26
CA PRO A 212 8.59 -2.83 -32.61
C PRO A 212 9.29 -1.48 -32.41
N THR A 213 9.34 -1.02 -31.15
CA THR A 213 9.97 0.27 -30.80
C THR A 213 11.49 0.19 -30.80
N ASP A 214 12.06 -1.01 -30.97
CA ASP A 214 13.50 -1.23 -31.07
C ASP A 214 14.13 -0.41 -32.20
N ARG A 215 13.34 -0.03 -33.22
CA ARG A 215 13.76 0.86 -34.33
C ARG A 215 13.20 2.28 -34.24
N LEU A 216 12.43 2.60 -33.20
CA LEU A 216 11.87 3.93 -32.92
C LEU A 216 12.65 4.69 -31.83
N GLY A 217 13.87 4.24 -31.53
CA GLY A 217 14.89 5.07 -30.92
C GLY A 217 15.28 6.21 -31.86
N SER A 218 14.35 7.12 -32.15
CA SER A 218 14.69 8.47 -32.55
C SER A 218 15.54 9.00 -31.41
N LEU A 219 16.84 9.19 -31.67
CA LEU A 219 17.67 10.09 -30.90
C LEU A 219 17.04 11.47 -31.05
N LEU A 220 15.99 11.74 -30.28
CA LEU A 220 15.50 13.10 -30.12
C LEU A 220 16.73 13.91 -29.72
N PRO A 221 17.06 14.98 -30.46
CA PRO A 221 18.20 15.81 -30.11
C PRO A 221 18.00 16.24 -28.66
N THR A 222 19.05 16.09 -27.86
CA THR A 222 19.06 16.55 -26.48
C THR A 222 18.58 18.00 -26.48
N ILE A 223 17.46 18.27 -25.80
CA ILE A 223 17.01 19.64 -25.60
C ILE A 223 18.10 20.29 -24.75
N GLU A 224 18.87 21.21 -25.32
CA GLU A 224 19.81 22.03 -24.57
C GLU A 224 18.98 22.91 -23.63
N GLU A 225 18.96 22.57 -22.35
CA GLU A 225 18.45 23.48 -21.33
C GLU A 225 19.36 24.71 -21.34
N GLN A 226 18.86 25.82 -21.88
CA GLN A 226 19.58 27.09 -21.81
C GLN A 226 19.79 27.41 -20.32
N HIS A 227 21.04 27.33 -19.90
CA HIS A 227 21.52 27.64 -18.55
C HIS A 227 21.28 29.13 -18.23
N PHE A 228 20.05 29.49 -17.88
CA PHE A 228 19.72 30.79 -17.30
C PHE A 228 19.46 30.70 -15.79
N ALA A 229 20.09 29.75 -15.11
CA ALA A 229 20.18 29.76 -13.66
C ALA A 229 21.54 29.19 -13.23
N VAL A 230 22.42 30.10 -12.82
CA VAL A 230 23.55 29.79 -11.97
C VAL A 230 22.96 29.37 -10.62
N ASP A 231 23.00 28.06 -10.33
CA ASP A 231 23.30 27.46 -9.02
C ASP A 231 22.55 26.15 -8.72
N SER A 232 23.35 25.11 -8.45
CA SER A 232 23.05 23.96 -7.57
C SER A 232 22.15 22.81 -8.03
N THR A 233 22.25 22.36 -9.29
CA THR A 233 21.82 20.99 -9.65
C THR A 233 23.04 20.14 -10.04
N PRO A 234 23.27 18.97 -9.41
CA PRO A 234 24.37 18.10 -9.80
C PRO A 234 24.10 17.57 -11.21
N THR A 235 25.13 17.56 -12.05
CA THR A 235 25.10 17.04 -13.41
C THR A 235 24.59 15.61 -13.41
N ARG A 236 23.42 15.40 -14.01
CA ARG A 236 22.84 14.08 -14.16
C ARG A 236 23.54 13.38 -15.32
N ASN A 237 24.71 12.81 -15.05
CA ASN A 237 25.34 11.89 -15.99
C ASN A 237 24.38 10.72 -16.19
N ARG A 238 23.85 10.61 -17.41
CA ARG A 238 23.11 9.46 -17.88
C ARG A 238 24.14 8.35 -18.14
N SER A 239 24.63 7.73 -17.07
CA SER A 239 25.42 6.51 -17.20
C SER A 239 24.52 5.48 -17.88
N GLY A 240 24.93 5.05 -19.07
CA GLY A 240 24.47 3.78 -19.62
C GLY A 240 24.64 2.71 -18.54
N SER A 241 23.72 1.75 -18.51
CA SER A 241 23.69 0.66 -17.56
C SER A 241 25.02 -0.09 -17.50
N GLU A 242 25.93 0.36 -16.67
CA GLU A 242 27.06 -0.43 -16.19
C GLU A 242 26.58 -1.10 -14.92
N SER A 243 26.42 -2.42 -15.02
CA SER A 243 26.09 -3.30 -13.90
C SER A 243 27.12 -3.09 -12.80
N SER A 244 26.65 -2.74 -11.62
CA SER A 244 27.39 -3.00 -10.40
C SER A 244 27.41 -4.52 -10.23
N GLU A 245 28.50 -5.15 -10.66
CA GLU A 245 28.85 -6.52 -10.28
C GLU A 245 29.10 -6.51 -8.77
N SER A 246 28.03 -6.68 -8.00
CA SER A 246 28.12 -7.12 -6.62
C SER A 246 27.89 -8.62 -6.63
N GLU A 247 28.89 -9.37 -6.16
CA GLU A 247 28.98 -10.84 -6.23
C GLU A 247 27.91 -11.59 -5.42
N ASP A 248 26.94 -10.90 -4.83
CA ASP A 248 25.84 -11.47 -4.02
C ASP A 248 24.45 -11.35 -4.66
N MET A 249 24.37 -11.02 -5.96
CA MET A 249 23.08 -10.90 -6.64
C MET A 249 22.49 -12.28 -6.95
N SER A 250 21.73 -12.80 -5.97
CA SER A 250 20.82 -13.94 -6.17
C SER A 250 20.01 -13.74 -7.45
N ASP A 251 20.06 -14.75 -8.32
CA ASP A 251 19.43 -14.89 -9.64
C ASP A 251 18.03 -14.26 -9.71
N TRP A 252 17.98 -12.99 -10.12
CA TRP A 252 16.75 -12.39 -10.64
C TRP A 252 16.62 -12.79 -12.11
N PRO A 253 15.46 -13.27 -12.58
CA PRO A 253 15.29 -13.61 -13.98
C PRO A 253 15.57 -12.38 -14.84
N ARG A 254 16.69 -12.42 -15.55
CA ARG A 254 16.98 -11.49 -16.65
C ARG A 254 15.87 -11.69 -17.68
N SER A 255 15.31 -10.59 -18.20
CA SER A 255 14.35 -10.66 -19.30
C SER A 255 14.90 -11.59 -20.38
N PRO A 256 14.09 -12.48 -20.97
CA PRO A 256 14.58 -13.36 -22.02
C PRO A 256 15.19 -12.50 -23.14
N VAL A 257 16.48 -12.70 -23.39
CA VAL A 257 17.13 -12.17 -24.58
C VAL A 257 16.48 -12.91 -25.74
N LEU A 258 15.63 -12.22 -26.50
CA LEU A 258 15.07 -12.77 -27.72
C LEU A 258 16.23 -13.01 -28.69
N PRO A 259 16.46 -14.24 -29.17
CA PRO A 259 17.48 -14.49 -30.18
C PRO A 259 17.10 -13.70 -31.44
N VAL A 260 17.99 -12.78 -31.82
CA VAL A 260 17.92 -12.12 -33.12
C VAL A 260 18.32 -13.19 -34.14
N TYR A 261 17.33 -13.77 -34.82
CA TYR A 261 17.59 -14.50 -36.05
C TYR A 261 17.98 -13.46 -37.10
N CYS A 262 19.29 -13.34 -37.36
CA CYS A 262 19.78 -12.72 -38.57
C CYS A 262 19.67 -13.76 -39.67
N ASP A 263 18.63 -13.67 -40.51
CA ASP A 263 18.61 -14.35 -41.79
C ASP A 263 19.62 -13.64 -42.72
N ASN A 264 20.58 -14.41 -43.24
CA ASN A 264 21.44 -14.02 -44.36
C ASN A 264 20.69 -14.25 -45.68
#